data_AF-A0A963HIU3-F1
#
_entry.id   AF-A0A963HIU3-F1
#
_cell.length_a   1.000
_cell.length_b   1.000
_cell.length_c   1.000
_cell.angle_alpha   90.00
_cell.angle_beta   90.00
_cell.angle_gamma   90.00
#
_symmetry.space_group_name_H-M   'P 1'
#
loop_
_entity.id
_entity.type
_entity.pdbx_description
1 polymer ?
#
loop_
_entity_poly.entity_id
_entity_poly.type
_entity_poly.pdbx_seq_one_letter_code
_entity_poly.pdbx_strand_id
1 'polypeptide(L)'
;WKIDDVLGVWPLHGLCGAWGGLAAGIFGSEALGGLGGVALASQAVMTALGIGVALAGGAAVYGALKLAVGLRLDQEEEFNGADLSIHRITATAERESNW
;
A
#
# COMPACT_ATOMS: atom_id res chain seq x y z
N TRP A 1 -4.38 -16.98 6.16
CA TRP A 1 -4.43 -15.65 6.80
C TRP A 1 -5.68 -14.93 6.31
N LYS A 2 -6.28 -14.06 7.13
CA LYS A 2 -7.44 -13.23 6.77
C LYS A 2 -7.06 -11.76 6.97
N ILE A 3 -6.26 -11.24 6.04
CA ILE A 3 -5.81 -9.83 6.04
C ILE A 3 -6.65 -9.10 5.00
N ASP A 4 -7.30 -8.01 5.41
CA ASP A 4 -8.15 -7.19 4.56
C ASP A 4 -7.34 -6.02 3.98
N ASP A 5 -6.67 -6.30 2.86
CA ASP A 5 -6.09 -5.28 2.00
C ASP A 5 -7.14 -4.84 0.99
N VAL A 6 -7.94 -3.85 1.41
CA VAL A 6 -9.21 -3.45 0.81
C VAL A 6 -9.15 -3.22 -0.71
N LEU A 7 -8.01 -2.74 -1.22
CA LEU A 7 -7.80 -2.44 -2.64
C LEU A 7 -6.76 -3.36 -3.31
N GLY A 8 -6.24 -4.35 -2.59
CA GLY A 8 -5.18 -5.23 -3.09
C GLY A 8 -3.88 -4.49 -3.41
N VAL A 9 -3.56 -3.44 -2.64
CA VAL A 9 -2.36 -2.61 -2.89
C VAL A 9 -1.08 -3.41 -2.67
N TRP A 10 -1.05 -4.28 -1.67
CA TRP A 10 0.09 -5.14 -1.37
C TRP A 10 0.42 -6.12 -2.50
N PRO A 11 -0.50 -6.97 -2.99
CA PRO A 11 -0.19 -7.88 -4.08
C PRO A 11 0.11 -7.15 -5.39
N LEU A 12 -0.56 -6.04 -5.69
CA LEU A 12 -0.35 -5.32 -6.95
C LEU A 12 0.93 -4.48 -6.95
N HIS A 13 1.18 -3.68 -5.92
CA HIS A 13 2.31 -2.75 -5.92
C HIS A 13 3.50 -3.31 -5.15
N GLY A 14 3.27 -3.90 -3.97
CA GLY A 14 4.32 -4.47 -3.14
C GLY A 14 5.00 -5.68 -3.81
N LEU A 15 4.21 -6.72 -4.12
CA LEU A 15 4.76 -7.96 -4.67
C LEU A 15 5.22 -7.80 -6.13
N CYS A 16 4.43 -7.18 -7.00
CA CYS A 16 4.86 -6.97 -8.39
C CYS A 16 6.04 -5.99 -8.46
N GLY A 17 6.12 -4.98 -7.59
CA GLY A 17 7.27 -4.08 -7.51
C GLY A 17 8.54 -4.80 -7.08
N ALA A 18 8.45 -5.66 -6.06
CA ALA A 18 9.58 -6.48 -5.61
C ALA A 18 10.05 -7.45 -6.72
N TRP A 19 9.11 -8.09 -7.40
CA TRP A 19 9.42 -8.91 -8.57
C TRP A 19 10.07 -8.09 -9.69
N GLY A 20 9.54 -6.91 -9.99
CA GLY A 20 10.08 -6.01 -11.01
C GLY A 20 11.54 -5.61 -10.74
N GLY A 21 11.88 -5.30 -9.49
CA GLY A 21 13.26 -5.01 -9.09
C GLY A 21 14.20 -6.19 -9.34
N LEU A 22 13.82 -7.39 -8.90
CA LEU A 22 14.62 -8.60 -9.15
C LEU A 22 14.72 -8.92 -10.65
N ALA A 23 13.62 -8.84 -11.38
CA ALA A 23 13.56 -9.08 -12.81
C ALA A 23 14.46 -8.12 -13.59
N ALA A 24 14.54 -6.84 -13.19
CA ALA A 24 15.47 -5.88 -13.78
C ALA A 24 16.94 -6.34 -13.61
N GLY A 25 17.29 -6.91 -12.45
CA GLY A 25 18.63 -7.45 -12.20
C GLY A 25 18.93 -8.72 -12.99
N ILE A 26 17.93 -9.57 -13.23
CA ILE A 26 18.07 -10.81 -14.01
C ILE A 26 18.15 -10.46 -15.50
N PHE A 27 17.09 -9.88 -16.06
CA PHE A 27 16.93 -9.67 -17.49
C PHE A 27 17.66 -8.44 -18.03
N GLY A 28 18.16 -7.56 -17.16
CA GLY A 28 19.06 -6.49 -17.57
C GLY A 28 20.52 -6.94 -17.77
N SER A 29 20.85 -8.18 -17.40
CA SER A 29 22.18 -8.77 -17.62
C SER A 29 22.47 -8.96 -19.11
N GLU A 30 23.66 -8.54 -19.56
CA GLU A 30 24.13 -8.75 -20.95
C GLU A 30 24.16 -10.23 -21.34
N ALA A 31 24.43 -11.13 -20.38
CA ALA A 31 24.42 -12.58 -20.61
C ALA A 31 23.05 -13.13 -21.04
N LEU A 32 21.97 -12.42 -20.72
CA LEU A 32 20.60 -12.72 -21.13
C LEU A 32 20.08 -11.79 -22.24
N GLY A 33 20.98 -11.03 -22.89
CA GLY A 33 20.63 -10.07 -23.94
C GLY A 33 20.12 -8.73 -23.42
N GLY A 34 20.29 -8.44 -22.12
CA GLY A 34 19.95 -7.17 -21.50
C GLY A 34 20.93 -6.04 -21.84
N LEU A 35 20.54 -4.81 -21.52
CA LEU A 35 21.31 -3.59 -21.84
C LEU A 35 22.60 -3.40 -21.01
N GLY A 36 22.83 -4.22 -19.99
CA GLY A 36 23.94 -4.02 -19.06
C GLY A 36 23.71 -2.84 -18.11
N GLY A 37 24.73 -2.50 -17.31
CA GLY A 37 24.65 -1.39 -16.34
C GLY A 37 23.81 -1.66 -15.08
N VAL A 38 23.29 -2.88 -14.92
CA VAL A 38 22.56 -3.32 -13.74
C VAL A 38 23.15 -4.62 -13.20
N ALA A 39 23.15 -4.77 -11.87
CA ALA A 39 23.63 -5.97 -11.20
C ALA A 39 22.52 -6.58 -10.34
N LEU A 40 22.32 -7.90 -10.46
CA LEU A 40 21.32 -8.63 -9.69
C LEU A 40 21.51 -8.44 -8.18
N ALA A 41 22.75 -8.49 -7.69
CA ALA A 41 23.05 -8.29 -6.28
C ALA A 41 22.56 -6.91 -5.80
N SER A 42 22.83 -5.85 -6.56
CA SER A 42 22.39 -4.50 -6.23
C SER A 42 20.87 -4.38 -6.27
N GLN A 43 20.21 -4.94 -7.28
CA GLN A 43 18.74 -4.92 -7.37
C GLN A 43 18.09 -5.69 -6.21
N ALA A 44 18.65 -6.84 -5.82
CA ALA A 44 18.15 -7.63 -4.69
C ALA A 44 18.32 -6.88 -3.36
N VAL A 45 19.52 -6.35 -3.09
CA VAL A 45 19.80 -5.57 -1.86
C VAL A 45 18.91 -4.34 -1.78
N MET A 46 18.77 -3.59 -2.87
CA MET A 46 17.97 -2.37 -2.87
C MET A 46 16.47 -2.66 -2.80
N THR A 47 15.99 -3.74 -3.42
CA THR A 47 14.59 -4.17 -3.26
C THR A 47 14.30 -4.54 -1.81
N ALA A 48 15.17 -5.33 -1.17
CA ALA A 48 15.02 -5.70 0.23
C ALA A 48 15.09 -4.48 1.16
N LEU A 49 16.02 -3.56 0.91
CA LEU A 49 16.15 -2.32 1.66
C LEU A 49 14.90 -1.44 1.49
N GLY A 50 14.39 -1.30 0.27
CA GLY A 50 13.16 -0.55 -0.02
C GLY A 50 11.96 -1.12 0.72
N ILE A 51 11.79 -2.45 0.71
CA ILE A 51 10.76 -3.14 1.51
C ILE A 51 10.96 -2.86 3.00
N GLY A 52 12.19 -2.97 3.50
CA GLY A 52 12.52 -2.70 4.90
C GLY A 52 12.17 -1.28 5.33
N VAL A 53 12.54 -0.28 4.53
CA VAL A 53 12.21 1.13 4.78
C VAL A 53 10.70 1.35 4.72
N ALA A 54 10.00 0.78 3.75
CA ALA A 54 8.55 0.91 3.63
C ALA A 54 7.82 0.32 4.84
N LEU A 55 8.21 -0.88 5.28
CA LEU A 55 7.61 -1.55 6.44
C LEU A 55 7.94 -0.82 7.74
N ALA A 56 9.21 -0.47 7.97
CA ALA A 56 9.63 0.21 9.19
C ALA A 56 9.04 1.62 9.27
N GLY A 57 9.12 2.39 8.18
CA GLY A 57 8.57 3.74 8.09
C GLY A 57 7.06 3.74 8.21
N GLY A 58 6.37 2.85 7.50
CA GLY A 58 4.92 2.69 7.61
C GLY A 58 4.49 2.32 9.04
N ALA A 59 5.13 1.32 9.64
CA ALA A 59 4.84 0.92 11.02
C ALA A 59 5.10 2.04 12.02
N ALA A 60 6.19 2.80 11.86
CA ALA A 60 6.51 3.94 12.72
C ALA A 60 5.46 5.05 12.59
N VAL A 61 5.14 5.49 11.37
CA VAL A 61 4.20 6.58 11.12
C VAL A 61 2.78 6.21 11.54
N TYR A 62 2.24 5.09 11.02
CA TYR A 62 0.88 4.67 11.37
C TYR A 62 0.78 4.22 12.83
N GLY A 63 1.84 3.64 13.40
CA GLY A 63 1.91 3.33 14.82
C GLY A 63 1.83 4.59 15.70
N ALA A 64 2.60 5.62 15.37
CA ALA A 64 2.56 6.90 16.08
C ALA A 64 1.19 7.57 15.97
N LEU A 65 0.60 7.62 14.77
CA LEU A 65 -0.74 8.18 14.57
C LEU A 65 -1.81 7.41 15.35
N LYS A 66 -1.73 6.08 15.36
CA LYS A 66 -2.65 5.24 16.14
C LYS A 66 -2.61 5.56 17.63
N LEU A 67 -1.42 5.82 18.18
CA LEU A 67 -1.25 6.16 19.60
C LEU A 67 -1.65 7.60 19.92
N ALA A 68 -1.45 8.53 18.99
CA ALA A 68 -1.69 9.95 19.21
C ALA A 68 -3.17 10.35 19.01
N VAL A 69 -3.78 9.88 17.92
CA VAL A 69 -5.11 10.36 17.48
C VAL A 69 -6.10 9.23 17.15
N GLY A 70 -5.62 7.99 16.99
CA GLY A 70 -6.43 6.89 16.47
C GLY A 70 -6.55 6.93 14.94
N LEU A 71 -6.82 5.78 14.31
CA LEU A 71 -6.85 5.64 12.85
C LEU A 71 -8.15 5.06 12.28
N ARG A 72 -8.97 4.40 13.10
CA ARG A 72 -10.22 3.78 12.67
C ARG A 72 -11.39 4.41 13.39
N LEU A 73 -12.51 4.48 12.68
CA LEU A 73 -13.82 4.76 13.24
C LEU A 73 -14.19 3.71 14.29
N ASP A 74 -15.10 4.06 15.19
CA ASP A 74 -15.73 3.05 16.03
C ASP A 74 -16.67 2.15 15.21
N GLN A 75 -17.20 1.09 15.84
CA GLN A 75 -18.02 0.10 15.13
C GLN A 75 -19.34 0.67 14.60
N GLU A 76 -19.96 1.60 15.32
CA GLU A 76 -21.23 2.20 14.90
C GLU A 76 -21.00 3.21 13.78
N GLU A 77 -19.93 4.00 13.88
CA GLU A 77 -19.49 4.93 12.85
C GLU A 77 -19.07 4.21 11.55
N GLU A 78 -18.34 3.10 11.65
CA GLU A 78 -17.95 2.27 10.51
C GLU A 78 -19.17 1.60 9.86
N PHE A 79 -20.15 1.15 10.67
CA PHE A 79 -21.41 0.60 10.18
C PHE A 79 -22.25 1.64 9.42
N ASN A 80 -22.34 2.87 9.95
CA ASN A 80 -23.07 3.97 9.32
C ASN A 80 -22.36 4.49 8.05
N GLY A 81 -21.04 4.30 7.94
CA GLY A 81 -20.22 4.71 6.81
C GLY A 81 -19.62 6.11 6.98
N ALA A 82 -18.40 6.31 6.46
CA ALA A 82 -17.62 7.54 6.65
C ALA A 82 -18.31 8.81 6.11
N ASP A 83 -19.08 8.69 5.02
CA ASP A 83 -19.81 9.81 4.43
C ASP A 83 -20.81 10.43 5.42
N LEU A 84 -21.50 9.61 6.20
CA LEU A 84 -22.46 10.06 7.22
C LEU A 84 -21.78 10.34 8.56
N SER A 85 -20.83 9.51 8.98
CA SER A 85 -20.20 9.59 10.30
C SER A 85 -19.21 10.75 10.40
N ILE A 86 -18.42 11.00 9.35
CA ILE A 86 -17.41 12.05 9.30
C ILE A 86 -17.93 13.27 8.54
N HIS A 87 -18.42 13.06 7.31
CA HIS A 87 -18.67 14.16 6.37
C HIS A 87 -20.09 14.72 6.44
N ARG A 88 -21.04 14.03 7.09
CA ARG A 88 -22.45 14.42 7.24
C ARG A 88 -23.17 14.64 5.90
N ILE A 89 -22.83 13.82 4.89
CA ILE A 89 -23.41 13.86 3.53
C ILE A 89 -23.85 12.46 3.07
N THR A 90 -24.69 12.37 2.04
CA THR A 90 -25.04 11.11 1.38
C THR A 90 -24.24 10.90 0.10
N ALA A 91 -23.82 9.65 -0.16
CA ALA A 91 -23.06 9.30 -1.37
C ALA A 91 -23.92 9.20 -2.65
N THR A 92 -25.24 9.09 -2.49
CA THR A 92 -26.19 8.89 -3.59
C THR A 92 -27.28 9.94 -3.60
N ALA A 93 -27.60 10.45 -4.79
CA ALA A 93 -28.59 11.52 -4.99
C ALA A 93 -30.00 11.12 -4.53
N GLU A 94 -30.38 9.85 -4.68
CA GLU A 94 -31.70 9.33 -4.27
C GLU A 94 -31.94 9.40 -2.75
N ARG A 95 -30.87 9.54 -1.96
CA ARG A 95 -30.92 9.65 -0.49
C ARG A 95 -30.74 11.08 -0.01
N GLU A 96 -30.54 12.05 -0.91
CA GLU A 96 -30.62 13.45 -0.54
C GLU A 96 -32.07 13.78 -0.16
N SER A 97 -32.22 14.47 0.96
CA SER A 97 -33.53 14.96 1.37
C SER A 97 -33.95 16.09 0.44
N ASN A 98 -34.98 15.86 -0.38
CA ASN A 98 -35.56 16.82 -1.35
C ASN A 98 -36.30 18.00 -0.67
N TRP A 99 -35.68 18.64 0.32
CA TRP A 99 -36.11 19.94 0.82
C TRP A 99 -35.42 21.07 0.05
#